data_AF-A0A2A6CLF2-F1
#
_entry.id   AF-A0A2A6CLF2-F1
#
_cell.length_a   1.000
_cell.length_b   1.000
_cell.length_c   1.000
_cell.angle_alpha   90.00
_cell.angle_beta   90.00
_cell.angle_gamma   90.00
#
_symmetry.space_group_name_H-M   'P 1'
#
loop_
_entity.id
_entity.type
_entity.pdbx_description
1 polymer ?
#
loop_
_entity_poly.entity_id
_entity_poly.type
_entity_poly.pdbx_seq_one_letter_code
_entity_poly.pdbx_strand_id
1 'polypeptide(L)'
;MIHQAIHAFTLIFGIFINGVTVVIIAKRTPKTLKTYSLLLLNTCATESSSIFAHFLVDGRLFFASSAVITISNGPCRAISDQFCSVATDFMNLNMVHSGTLVAVSFWYRFCLQKIRLAAFGFSRLAFCYLFLTLCTSLAMLSPQLRGAKRRYSDVTKPIPAFFLGYSIMFPFSVYSYTAVTRTKLLSLLRQTTKQMSEKTRTTHESLAKALTVHALMPAFVTTGLSILTVVQLFYGFHSTDIEGLFYDVAVMPALINPGLTLYFVRPYKM
;
A
#
# COMPACT_ATOMS: atom_id res chain seq x y z
N MET A 1 -13.09 17.58 13.12
CA MET A 1 -14.01 16.51 13.60
C MET A 1 -14.16 15.41 12.58
N ILE A 2 -14.13 15.74 11.28
CA ILE A 2 -14.26 14.79 10.19
C ILE A 2 -13.06 13.83 10.17
N HIS A 3 -11.84 14.34 10.35
CA HIS A 3 -10.62 13.51 10.43
C HIS A 3 -10.75 12.42 11.49
N GLN A 4 -11.12 12.78 12.72
CA GLN A 4 -11.23 11.81 13.81
C GLN A 4 -12.27 10.71 13.53
N ALA A 5 -13.40 11.06 12.90
CA ALA A 5 -14.40 10.09 12.51
C ALA A 5 -13.89 9.11 11.44
N ILE A 6 -13.20 9.63 10.40
CA ILE A 6 -12.62 8.82 9.32
C ILE A 6 -11.49 7.95 9.87
N HIS A 7 -10.64 8.50 10.73
CA HIS A 7 -9.55 7.80 11.39
C HIS A 7 -10.10 6.62 12.22
N ALA A 8 -11.06 6.88 13.12
CA ALA A 8 -11.66 5.84 13.95
C ALA A 8 -12.35 4.75 13.12
N PHE A 9 -13.09 5.14 12.08
CA PHE A 9 -13.70 4.20 11.15
C PHE A 9 -12.65 3.32 10.45
N THR A 10 -11.58 3.94 9.93
CA THR A 10 -10.47 3.25 9.26
C THR A 10 -9.80 2.23 10.18
N LEU A 11 -9.57 2.58 11.45
CA LEU A 11 -8.97 1.66 12.41
C LEU A 11 -9.88 0.47 12.73
N ILE A 12 -11.13 0.73 13.11
CA ILE A 12 -12.07 -0.32 13.52
C ILE A 12 -12.33 -1.27 12.35
N PHE A 13 -12.67 -0.71 11.19
CA PHE A 13 -12.95 -1.49 9.99
C PHE A 13 -11.71 -2.23 9.49
N GLY A 14 -10.55 -1.59 9.53
CA GLY A 14 -9.27 -2.16 9.13
C GLY A 14 -8.85 -3.35 9.96
N ILE A 15 -8.88 -3.22 11.29
CA ILE A 15 -8.57 -4.33 12.21
C ILE A 15 -9.52 -5.50 11.98
N PHE A 16 -10.82 -5.22 11.84
CA PHE A 16 -11.84 -6.24 11.60
C PHE A 16 -11.59 -6.99 10.29
N ILE A 17 -11.49 -6.28 9.16
CA ILE A 17 -11.38 -6.92 7.84
C ILE A 17 -10.06 -7.68 7.69
N ASN A 18 -8.94 -7.13 8.19
CA ASN A 18 -7.65 -7.82 8.16
C ASN A 18 -7.66 -9.06 9.06
N GLY A 19 -8.20 -8.96 10.27
CA GLY A 19 -8.31 -10.10 11.18
C GLY A 19 -9.13 -11.25 10.59
N VAL A 20 -10.30 -10.94 10.02
CA VAL A 20 -11.13 -11.93 9.31
C VAL A 20 -10.36 -12.55 8.14
N THR A 21 -9.65 -11.74 7.36
CA THR A 21 -8.88 -12.22 6.20
C THR A 21 -7.76 -13.17 6.59
N VAL A 22 -6.99 -12.85 7.63
CA VAL A 22 -5.93 -13.72 8.15
C VAL A 22 -6.48 -15.07 8.61
N VAL A 23 -7.58 -15.07 9.36
CA VAL A 23 -8.23 -16.30 9.86
C VAL A 23 -8.71 -17.18 8.70
N ILE A 24 -9.29 -16.58 7.66
CA ILE A 24 -9.78 -17.34 6.50
C ILE A 24 -8.65 -17.91 5.67
N ILE A 25 -7.60 -17.14 5.42
CA ILE A 25 -6.42 -17.63 4.72
C ILE A 25 -5.85 -18.83 5.50
N ALA A 26 -5.63 -18.69 6.81
CA ALA A 26 -5.09 -19.77 7.62
C ALA A 26 -5.94 -21.06 7.59
N LYS A 27 -7.27 -20.94 7.58
CA LYS A 27 -8.19 -22.09 7.67
C LYS A 27 -8.59 -22.70 6.32
N ARG A 28 -8.66 -21.91 5.25
CA ARG A 28 -9.25 -22.34 3.96
C ARG A 28 -8.23 -22.49 2.82
N THR A 29 -6.93 -22.29 3.05
CA THR A 29 -5.91 -22.45 1.98
C THR A 29 -5.78 -23.91 1.51
N PRO A 30 -6.05 -24.22 0.22
CA PRO A 30 -5.75 -25.53 -0.34
C PRO A 30 -4.25 -25.70 -0.63
N LYS A 31 -3.74 -26.95 -0.60
CA LYS A 31 -2.32 -27.28 -0.81
C LYS A 31 -1.75 -26.71 -2.12
N THR A 32 -2.57 -26.61 -3.16
CA THR A 32 -2.19 -26.09 -4.49
C THR A 32 -1.95 -24.57 -4.52
N LEU A 33 -2.45 -23.82 -3.55
CA LEU A 33 -2.32 -22.35 -3.47
C LEU A 33 -1.38 -21.89 -2.35
N LYS A 34 -0.61 -22.79 -1.75
CA LYS A 34 0.22 -22.50 -0.56
C LYS A 34 1.25 -21.38 -0.79
N THR A 35 1.86 -21.31 -1.98
CA THR A 35 2.79 -20.23 -2.31
C THR A 35 2.08 -18.88 -2.44
N TYR A 36 0.88 -18.89 -3.01
CA TYR A 36 0.07 -17.69 -3.18
C TYR A 36 -0.53 -17.21 -1.84
N SER A 37 -0.90 -18.13 -0.95
CA SER A 37 -1.40 -17.79 0.38
C SER A 37 -0.33 -17.16 1.26
N LEU A 38 0.95 -17.53 1.12
CA LEU A 38 2.05 -16.86 1.81
C LEU A 38 2.17 -15.40 1.39
N LEU A 39 2.02 -15.11 0.08
CA LEU A 39 2.00 -13.74 -0.42
C LEU A 39 0.82 -12.94 0.14
N LEU A 40 -0.38 -13.53 0.12
CA LEU A 40 -1.59 -12.88 0.68
C LEU A 40 -1.47 -12.66 2.19
N LEU A 41 -0.91 -13.62 2.93
CA LEU A 41 -0.69 -13.50 4.37
C LEU A 41 0.33 -12.40 4.68
N ASN A 42 1.41 -12.30 3.89
CA ASN A 42 2.37 -11.21 4.02
C ASN A 42 1.75 -9.84 3.73
N THR A 43 0.86 -9.76 2.72
CA THR A 43 0.07 -8.55 2.45
C THR A 43 -0.81 -8.20 3.64
N CYS A 44 -1.58 -9.14 4.20
CA CYS A 44 -2.43 -8.88 5.36
C CYS A 44 -1.62 -8.47 6.61
N ALA A 45 -0.43 -9.07 6.81
CA ALA A 45 0.46 -8.71 7.92
C ALA A 45 1.01 -7.29 7.76
N THR A 46 1.40 -6.92 6.54
CA THR A 46 1.85 -5.56 6.21
C THR A 46 0.72 -4.54 6.41
N GLU A 47 -0.48 -4.86 5.94
CA GLU A 47 -1.65 -3.98 6.04
C GLU A 47 -2.13 -3.82 7.49
N SER A 48 -2.12 -4.90 8.28
CA SER A 48 -2.36 -4.85 9.72
C SER A 48 -1.32 -3.99 10.44
N SER A 49 -0.05 -4.11 10.06
CA SER A 49 1.04 -3.29 10.61
C SER A 49 0.88 -1.82 10.24
N SER A 50 0.42 -1.50 9.02
CA SER A 50 0.09 -0.13 8.61
C SER A 50 -1.04 0.46 9.44
N ILE A 51 -2.12 -0.29 9.67
CA ILE A 51 -3.26 0.18 10.48
C ILE A 51 -2.84 0.40 11.94
N PHE A 52 -2.03 -0.50 12.49
CA PHE A 52 -1.49 -0.33 13.84
C PHE A 52 -0.56 0.88 13.95
N ALA A 53 0.31 1.10 12.96
CA ALA A 53 1.15 2.29 12.90
C ALA A 53 0.31 3.57 12.74
N HIS A 54 -0.76 3.54 11.95
CA HIS A 54 -1.70 4.65 11.80
C HIS A 54 -2.36 5.02 13.14
N PHE A 55 -2.80 4.02 13.90
CA PHE A 55 -3.32 4.23 15.26
C PHE A 55 -2.29 4.87 16.19
N LEU A 56 -1.05 4.37 16.18
CA LEU A 56 0.01 4.89 17.05
C LEU A 56 0.39 6.33 16.72
N VAL A 57 0.41 6.68 15.44
CA VAL A 57 0.91 7.96 14.94
C VAL A 57 -0.17 9.04 14.99
N ASP A 58 -1.41 8.73 14.59
CA ASP A 58 -2.47 9.72 14.29
C ASP A 58 -1.87 10.97 13.60
N GLY A 59 -1.33 10.69 12.41
CA GLY A 59 -0.45 11.60 11.70
C GLY A 59 -1.19 12.70 10.98
N ARG A 60 -0.53 13.85 10.85
CA ARG A 60 -0.93 14.99 10.03
C ARG A 60 0.25 15.43 9.17
N LEU A 61 -0.03 15.80 7.94
CA LEU A 61 0.97 16.25 6.99
C LEU A 61 0.68 17.70 6.56
N PHE A 62 1.67 18.56 6.79
CA PHE A 62 1.62 19.98 6.48
C PHE A 62 2.68 20.32 5.43
N PHE A 63 2.24 20.82 4.28
CA PHE A 63 3.09 21.27 3.18
C PHE A 63 3.25 22.79 3.19
N ALA A 64 4.49 23.25 3.32
CA ALA A 64 4.89 24.64 3.07
C ALA A 64 5.77 24.73 1.81
N SER A 65 5.96 25.94 1.29
CA SER A 65 6.73 26.20 0.06
C SER A 65 8.16 25.64 0.08
N SER A 66 8.81 25.62 1.24
CA SER A 66 10.18 25.11 1.42
C SER A 66 10.29 23.91 2.37
N ALA A 67 9.16 23.37 2.83
CA ALA A 67 9.20 22.32 3.86
C ALA A 67 8.02 21.39 3.89
N VAL A 68 8.27 20.17 4.35
CA VAL A 68 7.24 19.20 4.73
C VAL A 68 7.36 18.93 6.22
N ILE A 69 6.25 19.11 6.94
CA ILE A 69 6.18 18.94 8.40
C ILE A 69 5.23 17.79 8.70
N THR A 70 5.71 16.78 9.43
CA THR A 70 4.93 15.64 9.91
C THR A 70 4.58 15.84 11.38
N ILE A 71 3.29 15.83 11.72
CA ILE A 71 2.83 16.05 13.10
C ILE A 71 2.08 14.80 13.58
N SER A 72 2.60 14.14 14.61
CA SER A 72 1.96 12.96 15.22
C SER A 72 1.20 13.35 16.49
N ASN A 73 -0.08 13.01 16.56
CA ASN A 73 -0.92 13.26 17.74
C ASN A 73 -1.26 12.00 18.54
N GLY A 74 -0.88 10.83 18.03
CA GLY A 74 -1.33 9.56 18.58
C GLY A 74 -0.63 9.15 19.88
N PRO A 75 -0.95 7.95 20.37
CA PRO A 75 -0.37 7.36 21.58
C PRO A 75 1.16 7.27 21.58
N CYS A 76 1.82 7.29 20.42
CA CYS A 76 3.27 7.27 20.32
C CYS A 76 3.93 8.41 21.12
N ARG A 77 3.23 9.55 21.27
CA ARG A 77 3.74 10.75 21.95
C ARG A 77 3.87 10.55 23.46
N ALA A 78 3.09 9.65 24.04
CA ALA A 78 3.20 9.29 25.45
C ALA A 78 4.48 8.49 25.75
N ILE A 79 5.09 7.87 24.73
CA ILE A 79 6.33 7.08 24.87
C ILE A 79 7.55 7.97 24.65
N SER A 80 7.72 8.53 23.45
CA SER A 80 8.76 9.51 23.13
C SER A 80 8.58 10.11 21.73
N ASP A 81 9.14 11.30 21.49
CA ASP A 81 9.17 11.89 20.14
C ASP A 81 9.98 11.04 19.14
N GLN A 82 11.04 10.35 19.60
CA GLN A 82 11.82 9.45 18.76
C GLN A 82 10.98 8.25 18.32
N PHE A 83 10.19 7.68 19.23
CA PHE A 83 9.28 6.58 18.92
C PHE A 83 8.22 7.01 17.90
N CYS A 84 7.63 8.20 18.02
CA CYS A 84 6.71 8.73 17.00
C CYS A 84 7.36 8.88 15.63
N SER A 85 8.61 9.38 15.57
CA SER A 85 9.34 9.51 14.30
C SER A 85 9.53 8.14 13.65
N VAL A 86 10.02 7.16 14.41
CA VAL A 86 10.23 5.78 13.92
C VAL A 86 8.91 5.14 13.50
N ALA A 87 7.83 5.35 14.25
CA ALA A 87 6.50 4.83 13.91
C ALA A 87 5.95 5.45 12.62
N THR A 88 6.20 6.75 12.40
CA THR A 88 5.81 7.45 11.16
C THR A 88 6.58 6.92 9.96
N ASP A 89 7.89 6.71 10.10
CA ASP A 89 8.73 6.14 9.05
C ASP A 89 8.32 4.69 8.74
N PHE A 90 8.04 3.89 9.78
CA PHE A 90 7.53 2.54 9.65
C PHE A 90 6.18 2.49 8.91
N MET A 91 5.27 3.42 9.22
CA MET A 91 3.99 3.55 8.51
C MET A 91 4.20 3.84 7.01
N ASN A 92 5.03 4.84 6.68
CA ASN A 92 5.33 5.22 5.31
C ASN A 92 5.96 4.04 4.53
N LEU A 93 6.90 3.33 5.17
CA LEU A 93 7.55 2.16 4.59
C LEU A 93 6.53 1.04 4.31
N ASN A 94 5.63 0.74 5.27
CA ASN A 94 4.62 -0.30 5.09
C ASN A 94 3.64 0.03 3.96
N MET A 95 3.28 1.30 3.78
CA MET A 95 2.44 1.72 2.65
C MET A 95 3.11 1.47 1.30
N VAL A 96 4.40 1.82 1.18
CA VAL A 96 5.20 1.55 -0.02
C VAL A 96 5.36 0.04 -0.26
N HIS A 97 5.58 -0.72 0.82
CA HIS A 97 5.70 -2.17 0.76
C HIS A 97 4.39 -2.83 0.31
N SER A 98 3.24 -2.39 0.84
CA SER A 98 1.92 -2.86 0.43
C SER A 98 1.67 -2.65 -1.06
N GLY A 99 1.93 -1.45 -1.60
CA GLY A 99 1.80 -1.19 -3.05
C GLY A 99 2.67 -2.11 -3.91
N THR A 100 3.88 -2.41 -3.42
CA THR A 100 4.81 -3.35 -4.07
C THR A 100 4.28 -4.78 -4.05
N LEU A 101 3.73 -5.25 -2.91
CA LEU A 101 3.14 -6.58 -2.79
C LEU A 101 1.94 -6.76 -3.72
N VAL A 102 1.14 -5.72 -3.93
CA VAL A 102 0.06 -5.72 -4.93
C VAL A 102 0.63 -5.91 -6.34
N ALA A 103 1.66 -5.16 -6.73
CA ALA A 103 2.30 -5.32 -8.04
C ALA A 103 2.87 -6.74 -8.25
N VAL A 104 3.53 -7.29 -7.23
CA VAL A 104 4.02 -8.68 -7.23
C VAL A 104 2.86 -9.68 -7.36
N SER A 105 1.72 -9.42 -6.72
CA SER A 105 0.52 -10.25 -6.83
C SER A 105 -0.05 -10.28 -8.26
N PHE A 106 -0.07 -9.14 -8.96
CA PHE A 106 -0.48 -9.09 -10.38
C PHE A 106 0.48 -9.85 -11.27
N TRP A 107 1.79 -9.67 -11.07
CA TRP A 107 2.80 -10.39 -11.83
C TRP A 107 2.70 -11.91 -11.62
N TYR A 108 2.58 -12.36 -10.38
CA TYR A 108 2.43 -13.78 -10.05
C TYR A 108 1.22 -14.40 -10.78
N ARG A 109 0.08 -13.71 -10.79
CA ARG A 109 -1.12 -14.13 -11.52
C ARG A 109 -0.92 -14.17 -13.03
N PHE A 110 -0.17 -13.22 -13.59
CA PHE A 110 0.20 -13.20 -15.00
C PHE A 110 1.12 -14.38 -15.37
N CYS A 111 2.11 -14.68 -14.54
CA CYS A 111 3.03 -15.80 -14.75
C CYS A 111 2.35 -17.16 -14.65
N LEU A 112 1.41 -17.36 -13.71
CA LEU A 112 0.64 -18.60 -13.60
C LEU A 112 -0.08 -18.96 -14.91
N GLN A 113 -0.50 -17.97 -15.69
CA GLN A 113 -1.18 -18.19 -16.98
C GLN A 113 -0.22 -18.41 -18.15
N LYS A 114 1.06 -18.00 -18.03
CA LYS A 114 2.11 -18.24 -19.03
C LYS A 114 3.20 -19.16 -18.46
N ILE A 115 2.89 -20.46 -18.39
CA ILE A 115 3.73 -21.54 -17.86
C ILE A 115 5.16 -21.63 -18.46
N ARG A 116 5.46 -20.98 -19.60
CA ARG A 116 6.76 -21.14 -20.30
C ARG A 116 7.77 -19.99 -20.23
N LEU A 117 7.44 -18.81 -19.71
CA LEU A 117 8.35 -17.64 -19.81
C LEU A 117 8.89 -17.09 -18.47
N ALA A 118 8.51 -17.65 -17.32
CA ALA A 118 8.58 -16.94 -16.04
C ALA A 118 9.75 -17.31 -15.09
N ALA A 119 10.53 -18.37 -15.37
CA ALA A 119 11.51 -18.88 -14.42
C ALA A 119 12.77 -17.99 -14.27
N PHE A 120 13.21 -17.33 -15.35
CA PHE A 120 14.52 -16.65 -15.36
C PHE A 120 14.49 -15.20 -14.83
N GLY A 121 13.31 -14.55 -14.82
CA GLY A 121 13.14 -13.17 -14.31
C GLY A 121 12.68 -13.07 -12.85
N PHE A 122 12.15 -14.18 -12.28
CA PHE A 122 11.50 -14.25 -10.96
C PHE A 122 12.45 -13.91 -9.80
N SER A 123 13.63 -14.54 -9.77
CA SER A 123 14.57 -14.35 -8.66
C SER A 123 15.22 -12.98 -8.68
N ARG A 124 15.40 -12.34 -9.84
CA ARG A 124 16.07 -11.03 -9.90
C ARG A 124 15.12 -9.88 -9.62
N LEU A 125 13.89 -9.91 -10.13
CA LEU A 125 12.95 -8.79 -9.92
C LEU A 125 12.37 -8.79 -8.51
N ALA A 126 11.88 -9.94 -8.01
CA ALA A 126 11.32 -10.02 -6.66
C ALA A 126 12.40 -9.76 -5.60
N PHE A 127 13.62 -10.26 -5.80
CA PHE A 127 14.76 -9.98 -4.93
C PHE A 127 15.23 -8.53 -5.05
N CYS A 128 15.31 -7.93 -6.25
CA CYS A 128 15.60 -6.50 -6.39
C CYS A 128 14.53 -5.65 -5.70
N TYR A 129 13.25 -5.97 -5.82
CA TYR A 129 12.18 -5.21 -5.17
C TYR A 129 12.19 -5.37 -3.64
N LEU A 130 12.37 -6.59 -3.13
CA LEU A 130 12.55 -6.83 -1.69
C LEU A 130 13.82 -6.15 -1.17
N PHE A 131 14.92 -6.23 -1.92
CA PHE A 131 16.19 -5.59 -1.60
C PHE A 131 16.09 -4.07 -1.65
N LEU A 132 15.30 -3.49 -2.57
CA LEU A 132 15.06 -2.06 -2.64
C LEU A 132 14.17 -1.58 -1.48
N THR A 133 13.15 -2.36 -1.10
CA THR A 133 12.37 -2.10 0.12
C THR A 133 13.26 -2.24 1.35
N LEU A 134 14.13 -3.24 1.43
CA LEU A 134 15.08 -3.42 2.53
C LEU A 134 16.11 -2.29 2.59
N CYS A 135 16.64 -1.83 1.44
CA CYS A 135 17.57 -0.71 1.35
C CYS A 135 16.91 0.60 1.77
N THR A 136 15.66 0.85 1.40
CA THR A 136 14.91 2.03 1.87
C THR A 136 14.60 1.94 3.36
N SER A 137 14.27 0.75 3.85
CA SER A 137 14.14 0.47 5.29
C SER A 137 15.42 0.80 6.05
N LEU A 138 16.57 0.33 5.55
CA LEU A 138 17.90 0.55 6.16
C LEU A 138 18.36 2.00 6.05
N ALA A 139 18.02 2.70 4.96
CA ALA A 139 18.30 4.13 4.79
C ALA A 139 17.48 4.97 5.80
N MET A 140 16.22 4.63 6.01
CA MET A 140 15.35 5.23 7.04
C MET A 140 15.81 4.89 8.47
N LEU A 141 16.36 3.68 8.69
CA LEU A 141 16.89 3.24 9.99
C LEU A 141 18.30 3.76 10.30
N SER A 142 18.97 4.41 9.33
CA SER A 142 20.38 4.78 9.46
C SER A 142 20.59 5.80 10.60
N PRO A 143 21.54 5.56 11.52
CA PRO A 143 21.77 6.41 12.69
C PRO A 143 22.23 7.84 12.38
N GLN A 144 22.61 8.15 11.13
CA GLN A 144 23.13 9.46 10.73
C GLN A 144 22.06 10.57 10.71
N LEU A 145 20.77 10.24 10.72
CA LEU A 145 19.67 11.21 10.92
C LEU A 145 19.23 11.35 12.40
N ARG A 146 19.91 10.72 13.37
CA ARG A 146 19.62 10.80 14.82
C ARG A 146 20.08 12.11 15.50
N GLY A 147 20.17 13.19 14.75
CA GLY A 147 20.15 14.54 15.32
C GLY A 147 18.73 14.87 15.76
N ALA A 148 18.31 14.31 16.90
CA ALA A 148 17.01 14.48 17.52
C ALA A 148 16.58 15.96 17.58
N LYS A 149 15.75 16.41 16.63
CA LYS A 149 14.83 17.58 16.74
C LYS A 149 14.06 17.99 15.47
N ARG A 150 14.22 17.36 14.31
CA ARG A 150 13.54 17.85 13.10
C ARG A 150 12.29 17.08 12.75
N ARG A 151 11.17 17.56 13.31
CA ARG A 151 9.79 17.44 12.79
C ARG A 151 9.60 18.14 11.42
N TYR A 152 10.68 18.64 10.84
CA TYR A 152 10.73 19.56 9.70
C TYR A 152 11.75 19.04 8.69
N SER A 153 11.26 18.66 7.52
CA SER A 153 12.10 18.29 6.38
C SER A 153 12.22 19.49 5.45
N ASP A 154 13.39 20.11 5.47
CA ASP A 154 13.75 21.21 4.57
C ASP A 154 13.98 20.64 3.17
N VAL A 155 13.05 20.86 2.24
CA VAL A 155 13.14 20.30 0.89
C VAL A 155 14.15 21.02 0.01
N THR A 156 14.71 22.14 0.47
CA THR A 156 15.83 22.81 -0.23
C THR A 156 17.14 22.03 -0.10
N LYS A 157 17.23 21.12 0.88
CA LYS A 157 18.40 20.28 1.08
C LYS A 157 18.35 19.05 0.18
N PRO A 158 19.50 18.60 -0.37
CA PRO A 158 19.53 17.52 -1.35
C PRO A 158 19.03 16.18 -0.80
N ILE A 159 19.28 15.90 0.48
CA ILE A 159 18.90 14.62 1.10
C ILE A 159 17.36 14.52 1.23
N PRO A 160 16.64 15.45 1.90
CA PRO A 160 15.18 15.44 1.94
C PRO A 160 14.53 15.53 0.55
N ALA A 161 15.08 16.33 -0.37
CA ALA A 161 14.59 16.43 -1.74
C ALA A 161 14.67 15.07 -2.47
N PHE A 162 15.78 14.36 -2.32
CA PHE A 162 15.95 13.02 -2.88
C PHE A 162 14.95 12.02 -2.29
N PHE A 163 14.76 12.02 -0.96
CA PHE A 163 13.80 11.13 -0.30
C PHE A 163 12.35 11.42 -0.70
N LEU A 164 11.96 12.70 -0.79
CA LEU A 164 10.64 13.11 -1.25
C LEU A 164 10.44 12.72 -2.72
N GLY A 165 11.41 13.01 -3.58
CA GLY A 165 11.39 12.63 -4.99
C GLY A 165 11.27 11.12 -5.17
N TYR A 166 12.03 10.32 -4.42
CA TYR A 166 11.93 8.86 -4.41
C TYR A 166 10.54 8.39 -3.96
N SER A 167 10.01 8.96 -2.87
CA SER A 167 8.69 8.62 -2.32
C SER A 167 7.54 8.93 -3.28
N ILE A 168 7.73 9.84 -4.22
CA ILE A 168 6.76 10.15 -5.28
C ILE A 168 7.01 9.24 -6.50
N MET A 169 8.24 9.21 -7.02
CA MET A 169 8.58 8.50 -8.25
C MET A 169 8.40 6.97 -8.13
N PHE A 170 8.69 6.41 -6.97
CA PHE A 170 8.58 4.97 -6.76
C PHE A 170 7.12 4.47 -6.85
N PRO A 171 6.14 5.03 -6.10
CA PRO A 171 4.73 4.69 -6.29
C PRO A 171 4.24 4.88 -7.72
N PHE A 172 4.59 6.00 -8.38
CA PHE A 172 4.22 6.21 -9.79
C PHE A 172 4.72 5.11 -10.71
N SER A 173 5.96 4.65 -10.52
CA SER A 173 6.56 3.57 -11.29
C SER A 173 5.86 2.23 -11.04
N VAL A 174 5.61 1.89 -9.77
CA VAL A 174 4.90 0.67 -9.37
C VAL A 174 3.47 0.64 -9.90
N TYR A 175 2.78 1.79 -9.88
CA TYR A 175 1.39 1.89 -10.33
C TYR A 175 1.28 1.84 -11.85
N SER A 176 2.19 2.49 -12.57
CA SER A 176 2.29 2.38 -14.03
C SER A 176 2.54 0.93 -14.45
N TYR A 177 3.46 0.24 -13.77
CA TYR A 177 3.72 -1.18 -14.01
C TYR A 177 2.49 -2.05 -13.75
N THR A 178 1.77 -1.78 -12.66
CA THR A 178 0.53 -2.51 -12.30
C THR A 178 -0.55 -2.30 -13.36
N ALA A 179 -0.72 -1.08 -13.87
CA ALA A 179 -1.67 -0.75 -14.93
C ALA A 179 -1.35 -1.47 -16.25
N VAL A 180 -0.07 -1.48 -16.67
CA VAL A 180 0.38 -2.19 -17.88
C VAL A 180 0.24 -3.71 -17.72
N THR A 181 0.59 -4.25 -16.55
CA THR A 181 0.45 -5.69 -16.29
C THR A 181 -1.02 -6.09 -16.28
N ARG A 182 -1.91 -5.24 -15.75
CA ARG A 182 -3.37 -5.46 -15.80
C ARG A 182 -3.89 -5.54 -17.23
N THR A 183 -3.54 -4.60 -18.11
CA THR A 183 -4.07 -4.60 -19.49
C THR A 183 -3.64 -5.88 -20.23
N LYS A 184 -2.39 -6.32 -20.03
CA LYS A 184 -1.88 -7.60 -20.55
C LYS A 184 -2.56 -8.82 -19.93
N LEU A 185 -2.82 -8.79 -18.62
CA LEU A 185 -3.48 -9.88 -17.92
C LEU A 185 -4.95 -10.00 -18.34
N LEU A 186 -5.67 -8.88 -18.49
CA LEU A 186 -7.04 -8.88 -18.98
C LEU A 186 -7.15 -9.32 -20.45
N SER A 187 -6.20 -8.94 -21.32
CA SER A 187 -6.20 -9.41 -22.71
C SER A 187 -5.96 -10.91 -22.78
N LEU A 188 -5.04 -11.45 -21.98
CA LEU A 188 -4.80 -12.89 -21.86
C LEU A 188 -6.03 -13.62 -21.32
N LEU A 189 -6.60 -13.12 -20.22
CA LEU A 189 -7.84 -13.65 -19.63
C LEU A 189 -8.98 -13.70 -20.65
N ARG A 190 -9.16 -12.65 -21.46
CA ARG A 190 -10.19 -12.60 -22.52
C ARG A 190 -9.94 -13.65 -23.61
N GLN A 191 -8.69 -13.87 -24.00
CA GLN A 191 -8.33 -14.91 -24.96
C GLN A 191 -8.64 -16.30 -24.42
N THR A 192 -8.22 -16.60 -23.18
CA THR A 192 -8.47 -17.92 -22.58
C THR A 192 -9.95 -18.14 -22.28
N THR A 193 -10.72 -17.08 -21.96
CA THR A 193 -12.17 -17.17 -21.71
C THR A 193 -12.94 -17.70 -22.92
N LYS A 194 -12.50 -17.40 -24.16
CA LYS A 194 -13.14 -17.92 -25.39
C LYS A 194 -13.06 -19.45 -25.50
N GLN A 195 -12.14 -20.08 -24.79
CA GLN A 195 -11.90 -21.53 -24.84
C GLN A 195 -12.42 -22.26 -23.59
N MET A 196 -13.11 -21.56 -22.67
CA MET A 196 -13.48 -22.10 -21.36
C MET A 196 -14.96 -22.49 -21.24
N SER A 197 -15.22 -23.50 -20.41
CA SER A 197 -16.57 -23.87 -19.98
C SER A 197 -17.25 -22.76 -19.17
N GLU A 198 -18.58 -22.75 -19.18
CA GLU A 198 -19.42 -21.72 -18.56
C GLU A 198 -19.12 -21.51 -17.05
N LYS A 199 -18.89 -22.61 -16.32
CA LYS A 199 -18.50 -22.60 -14.90
C LYS A 199 -17.12 -21.99 -14.63
N THR A 200 -16.21 -22.03 -15.60
CA THR A 200 -14.86 -21.45 -15.48
C THR A 200 -14.89 -19.97 -15.85
N ARG A 201 -15.70 -19.60 -16.85
CA ARG A 201 -15.92 -18.21 -17.30
C ARG A 201 -16.44 -17.28 -16.20
N THR A 202 -17.44 -17.70 -15.41
CA THR A 202 -18.00 -16.86 -14.33
C THR A 202 -16.97 -16.47 -13.27
N THR A 203 -15.98 -17.34 -13.01
CA THR A 203 -14.89 -17.01 -12.09
C THR A 203 -13.81 -16.16 -12.71
N HIS A 204 -13.53 -16.34 -13.99
CA HIS A 204 -12.67 -15.42 -14.72
C HIS A 204 -13.22 -13.99 -14.71
N GLU A 205 -14.53 -13.81 -14.84
CA GLU A 205 -15.18 -12.49 -14.72
C GLU A 205 -15.06 -11.89 -13.31
N SER A 206 -15.29 -12.69 -12.26
CA SER A 206 -15.11 -12.22 -10.88
C SER A 206 -13.65 -11.78 -10.63
N LEU A 207 -12.68 -12.56 -11.10
CA LEU A 207 -11.27 -12.22 -11.00
C LEU A 207 -10.96 -10.90 -11.72
N ALA A 208 -11.44 -10.73 -12.96
CA ALA A 208 -11.25 -9.50 -13.74
C ALA A 208 -11.82 -8.24 -13.05
N LYS A 209 -12.95 -8.37 -12.34
CA LYS A 209 -13.52 -7.28 -11.53
C LYS A 209 -12.58 -6.92 -10.37
N ALA A 210 -12.08 -7.91 -9.63
CA ALA A 210 -11.10 -7.71 -8.56
C ALA A 210 -9.87 -6.92 -9.05
N LEU A 211 -9.27 -7.39 -10.16
CA LEU A 211 -8.09 -6.75 -10.75
C LEU A 211 -8.34 -5.30 -11.16
N THR A 212 -9.57 -4.96 -11.52
CA THR A 212 -9.94 -3.58 -11.85
C THR A 212 -9.96 -2.71 -10.60
N VAL A 213 -10.53 -3.19 -9.50
CA VAL A 213 -10.53 -2.43 -8.23
C VAL A 213 -9.10 -2.25 -7.71
N HIS A 214 -8.28 -3.31 -7.70
CA HIS A 214 -6.88 -3.21 -7.26
C HIS A 214 -6.02 -2.27 -8.11
N ALA A 215 -6.37 -2.04 -9.38
CA ALA A 215 -5.64 -1.11 -10.25
C ALA A 215 -6.20 0.33 -10.22
N LEU A 216 -7.46 0.50 -9.83
CA LEU A 216 -8.07 1.81 -9.58
C LEU A 216 -7.65 2.37 -8.22
N MET A 217 -7.39 1.49 -7.23
CA MET A 217 -6.99 1.91 -5.87
C MET A 217 -5.78 2.85 -5.87
N PRO A 218 -4.67 2.53 -6.56
CA PRO A 218 -3.51 3.39 -6.55
C PRO A 218 -3.77 4.73 -7.21
N ALA A 219 -4.52 4.74 -8.31
CA ALA A 219 -4.91 5.97 -8.99
C ALA A 219 -5.72 6.87 -8.05
N PHE A 220 -6.72 6.30 -7.37
CA PHE A 220 -7.53 7.01 -6.37
C PHE A 220 -6.68 7.63 -5.27
N VAL A 221 -5.76 6.86 -4.67
CA VAL A 221 -4.86 7.36 -3.62
C VAL A 221 -3.96 8.48 -4.15
N THR A 222 -3.30 8.31 -5.30
CA THR A 222 -2.41 9.34 -5.86
C THR A 222 -3.15 10.63 -6.21
N THR A 223 -4.35 10.52 -6.77
CA THR A 223 -5.18 11.67 -7.11
C THR A 223 -5.61 12.39 -5.83
N GLY A 224 -6.08 11.67 -4.81
CA GLY A 224 -6.45 12.25 -3.53
C GLY A 224 -5.29 13.00 -2.87
N LEU A 225 -4.11 12.38 -2.77
CA LEU A 225 -2.92 13.01 -2.18
C LEU A 225 -2.47 14.24 -2.99
N SER A 226 -2.58 14.19 -4.32
CA SER A 226 -2.21 15.30 -5.20
C SER A 226 -3.16 16.49 -5.04
N ILE A 227 -4.48 16.24 -4.95
CA ILE A 227 -5.48 17.27 -4.66
C ILE A 227 -5.19 17.92 -3.31
N LEU A 228 -4.97 17.14 -2.26
CA LEU A 228 -4.66 17.66 -0.92
C LEU A 228 -3.37 18.49 -0.93
N THR A 229 -2.36 18.07 -1.70
CA THR A 229 -1.09 18.80 -1.84
C THR A 229 -1.29 20.14 -2.56
N VAL A 230 -2.07 20.15 -3.64
CA VAL A 230 -2.41 21.37 -4.39
C VAL A 230 -3.19 22.35 -3.52
N VAL A 231 -4.17 21.85 -2.77
CA VAL A 231 -4.99 22.66 -1.84
C VAL A 231 -4.11 23.33 -0.78
N GLN A 232 -3.17 22.60 -0.18
CA GLN A 232 -2.26 23.17 0.82
C GLN A 232 -1.25 24.15 0.20
N LEU A 233 -0.61 23.80 -0.92
CA LEU A 233 0.47 24.62 -1.50
C LEU A 233 -0.01 25.88 -2.23
N PHE A 234 -1.08 25.78 -3.02
CA PHE A 234 -1.53 26.90 -3.86
C PHE A 234 -2.59 27.78 -3.20
N TYR A 235 -3.46 27.19 -2.38
CA TYR A 235 -4.54 27.92 -1.73
C TYR A 235 -4.24 28.24 -0.25
N GLY A 236 -3.17 27.68 0.33
CA GLY A 236 -2.79 27.93 1.72
C GLY A 236 -3.83 27.43 2.73
N PHE A 237 -4.72 26.52 2.33
CA PHE A 237 -5.74 25.98 3.22
C PHE A 237 -5.13 24.94 4.15
N HIS A 238 -4.85 25.37 5.38
CA HIS A 238 -4.35 24.51 6.44
C HIS A 238 -5.43 24.34 7.50
N SER A 239 -5.89 23.11 7.67
CA SER A 239 -6.76 22.72 8.77
C SER A 239 -6.36 21.34 9.23
N THR A 240 -6.58 21.08 10.53
CA THR A 240 -6.27 19.77 11.12
C THR A 240 -6.99 18.62 10.41
N ASP A 241 -8.19 18.88 9.86
CA ASP A 241 -8.95 17.90 9.10
C ASP A 241 -8.28 17.61 7.73
N ILE A 242 -7.83 18.62 6.99
CA ILE A 242 -7.13 18.44 5.69
C ILE A 242 -5.76 17.78 5.86
N GLU A 243 -5.00 18.21 6.87
CA GLU A 243 -3.66 17.67 7.14
C GLU A 243 -3.70 16.19 7.55
N GLY A 244 -4.71 15.80 8.33
CA GLY A 244 -4.89 14.40 8.75
C GLY A 244 -5.40 13.48 7.65
N LEU A 245 -6.24 14.01 6.75
CA LEU A 245 -6.76 13.27 5.59
C LEU A 245 -5.67 12.69 4.68
N PHE A 246 -4.46 13.25 4.68
CA PHE A 246 -3.33 12.68 3.94
C PHE A 246 -3.08 11.23 4.30
N TYR A 247 -2.93 10.94 5.59
CA TYR A 247 -2.64 9.58 6.07
C TYR A 247 -3.86 8.67 5.98
N ASP A 248 -5.06 9.21 6.17
CA ASP A 248 -6.30 8.42 6.01
C ASP A 248 -6.48 7.93 4.58
N VAL A 249 -6.32 8.82 3.57
CA VAL A 249 -6.40 8.46 2.15
C VAL A 249 -5.31 7.45 1.78
N ALA A 250 -4.12 7.65 2.31
CA ALA A 250 -2.97 6.79 2.13
C ALA A 250 -3.17 5.34 2.65
N VAL A 251 -3.91 5.17 3.75
CA VAL A 251 -4.18 3.87 4.39
C VAL A 251 -5.35 3.13 3.74
N MET A 252 -6.17 3.78 2.90
CA MET A 252 -7.33 3.15 2.22
C MET A 252 -7.03 1.80 1.53
N PRO A 253 -5.88 1.58 0.86
CA PRO A 253 -5.55 0.26 0.30
C PRO A 253 -5.54 -0.86 1.34
N ALA A 254 -5.08 -0.58 2.57
CA ALA A 254 -5.02 -1.56 3.66
C ALA A 254 -6.41 -1.97 4.18
N LEU A 255 -7.45 -1.18 3.89
CA LEU A 255 -8.85 -1.54 4.18
C LEU A 255 -9.44 -2.40 3.05
N ILE A 256 -9.13 -2.04 1.81
CA ILE A 256 -9.86 -2.56 0.65
C ILE A 256 -9.22 -3.85 0.13
N ASN A 257 -7.90 -3.97 0.14
CA ASN A 257 -7.20 -5.16 -0.36
C ASN A 257 -7.58 -6.47 0.37
N PRO A 258 -7.71 -6.51 1.71
CA PRO A 258 -8.20 -7.70 2.41
C PRO A 258 -9.64 -8.03 2.02
N GLY A 259 -10.52 -7.02 1.96
CA GLY A 259 -11.92 -7.20 1.54
C GLY A 259 -12.05 -7.73 0.11
N LEU A 260 -11.21 -7.26 -0.82
CA LEU A 260 -11.16 -7.78 -2.20
C LEU A 260 -10.65 -9.22 -2.23
N THR A 261 -9.69 -9.56 -1.38
CA THR A 261 -9.18 -10.94 -1.25
C THR A 261 -10.30 -11.87 -0.80
N LEU A 262 -11.07 -11.48 0.21
CA LEU A 262 -12.22 -12.23 0.68
C LEU A 262 -13.30 -12.37 -0.40
N TYR A 263 -13.64 -11.30 -1.11
CA TYR A 263 -14.76 -11.34 -2.06
C TYR A 263 -14.45 -12.12 -3.34
N PHE A 264 -13.21 -12.03 -3.85
CA PHE A 264 -12.87 -12.51 -5.20
C PHE A 264 -12.06 -13.80 -5.25
N VAL A 265 -11.39 -14.21 -4.17
CA VAL A 265 -10.57 -15.43 -4.19
C VAL A 265 -11.44 -16.63 -3.80
N ARG A 266 -11.77 -17.49 -4.77
CA ARG A 266 -12.70 -18.65 -4.63
C ARG A 266 -12.63 -19.43 -3.30
N PRO A 267 -11.46 -19.90 -2.80
CA PRO A 267 -11.41 -20.64 -1.53
C PRO A 267 -11.70 -19.77 -0.29
N TYR A 268 -11.54 -18.45 -0.41
CA TYR A 268 -11.71 -17.48 0.68
C TYR A 268 -13.03 -16.72 0.59
N LYS A 269 -13.81 -16.97 -0.45
CA LYS A 269 -15.11 -16.34 -0.67
C LYS A 269 -16.04 -16.61 0.51
N MET A 270 -16.48 -15.52 1.14
CA MET A 270 -17.60 -15.48 2.08
C MET A 270 -18.89 -15.16 1.35
#